data_AF-A0A1D7U740-F1
#
_entry.id   AF-A0A1D7U740-F1
#
_cell.length_a   1.000
_cell.length_b   1.000
_cell.length_c   1.000
_cell.angle_alpha   90.00
_cell.angle_beta   90.00
_cell.angle_gamma   90.00
#
_symmetry.space_group_name_H-M   'P 1'
#
loop_
_entity.id
_entity.type
_entity.pdbx_description
1 polymer ?
#
loop_
_entity_poly.entity_id
_entity_poly.type
_entity_poly.pdbx_seq_one_letter_code
_entity_poly.pdbx_strand_id
1 'polypeptide(L)'
;MMLPVTLDDAFMLGSRLAILGWLTLLLLPRWRGLSAMLAGAVIPAVLSLGYFVLIAVFWSEAKGDFSSLDGIAGLFASRPLLLAGWLHYLAFDLFLGNWILRRAQEAAILHWLMVPVLLMTFLFGPIGYLAYLLLEACFRLAREDRIARLQARLPAWLPDLELEPRLTAAAFAMLALAVPTAFAWLIDIRQFQGVDTWIKPLKFEISVAFYLLTLALFLPLASERFRTTWAGRYIVWPVIVPIILEVLYIVWRASRGEASHYNSDSTLSAALYTLMGVGAVMFTVAPGFLAYGLARRDATPMPEVLRWSLVAGLALTCIFGLLSGALLGSSATGHYVGTQPAPHPAVPFFGWSLAIGDLRVAHFFGLHALQIIPAIGLLLWLAMRQARAGLVVLGVVSAAYAAVTTIALVAALRARPLLGLG
;
A
#
# COMPACT_ATOMS: atom_id res chain seq x y z
N MET A 1 28.93 47.74 -18.03
CA MET A 1 28.39 47.88 -16.67
C MET A 1 27.30 46.83 -16.51
N MET A 2 27.58 45.72 -15.83
CA MET A 2 26.54 44.70 -15.57
C MET A 2 25.63 45.23 -14.48
N LEU A 3 24.31 45.24 -14.73
CA LEU A 3 23.32 45.56 -13.71
C LEU A 3 23.50 44.61 -12.52
N PRO A 4 23.39 45.09 -11.27
CA PRO A 4 23.47 44.22 -10.10
C PRO A 4 22.37 43.16 -10.19
N VAL A 5 22.76 41.88 -10.09
CA VAL A 5 21.82 40.75 -10.08
C VAL A 5 20.89 40.91 -8.89
N THR A 6 19.58 40.98 -9.16
CA THR A 6 18.59 41.10 -8.08
C THR A 6 18.38 39.74 -7.39
N LEU A 7 17.77 39.74 -6.19
CA LEU A 7 17.41 38.48 -5.52
C LEU A 7 16.43 37.64 -6.34
N ASP A 8 15.53 38.29 -7.10
CA ASP A 8 14.56 37.60 -7.94
C ASP A 8 15.23 36.99 -9.19
N ASP A 9 16.25 37.66 -9.75
CA ASP A 9 17.08 37.08 -10.81
C ASP A 9 17.85 35.86 -10.32
N ALA A 10 18.44 35.94 -9.12
CA ALA A 10 19.15 34.83 -8.50
C ALA A 10 18.23 33.64 -8.21
N PHE A 11 17.01 33.91 -7.73
CA PHE A 11 15.95 32.90 -7.56
C PHE A 11 15.62 32.19 -8.89
N MET A 12 15.36 32.95 -9.95
CA MET A 12 15.00 32.40 -11.25
C MET A 12 16.14 31.59 -11.86
N LEU A 13 17.38 32.09 -11.75
CA LEU A 13 18.56 31.39 -12.25
C LEU A 13 18.80 30.09 -11.49
N GLY A 14 18.77 30.12 -10.15
CA GLY A 14 18.92 28.94 -9.31
C GLY A 14 17.87 27.87 -9.62
N SER A 15 16.61 28.28 -9.75
CA SER A 15 15.50 27.37 -10.07
C SER A 15 15.65 26.73 -11.45
N ARG A 16 16.04 27.49 -12.47
CA ARG A 16 16.30 26.96 -13.83
C ARG A 16 17.48 25.99 -13.85
N LEU A 17 18.57 26.30 -13.14
CA LEU A 17 19.72 25.41 -13.00
C LEU A 17 19.32 24.09 -12.35
N ALA A 18 18.53 24.13 -11.27
CA ALA A 18 18.03 22.93 -10.63
C ALA A 18 17.17 22.09 -11.59
N ILE A 19 16.22 22.70 -12.32
CA ILE A 19 15.40 22.01 -13.32
C ILE A 19 16.26 21.32 -14.38
N LEU A 20 17.31 21.99 -14.89
CA LEU A 20 18.23 21.38 -15.84
C LEU A 20 18.90 20.13 -15.25
N GLY A 21 19.35 20.20 -14.00
CA GLY A 21 19.88 19.04 -13.27
C GLY A 21 18.87 17.88 -13.23
N TRP A 22 17.63 18.16 -12.84
CA TRP A 22 16.56 17.15 -12.77
C TRP A 22 16.22 16.53 -14.12
N LEU A 23 16.20 17.34 -15.20
CA LEU A 23 15.98 16.82 -16.56
C LEU A 23 17.10 15.85 -16.96
N THR A 24 18.35 16.07 -16.55
CA THR A 24 19.41 15.10 -16.82
C THR A 24 19.19 13.77 -16.09
N LEU A 25 18.68 13.79 -14.85
CA LEU A 25 18.36 12.58 -14.10
C LEU A 25 17.19 11.81 -14.71
N LEU A 26 16.15 12.51 -15.16
CA LEU A 26 14.94 11.89 -15.70
C LEU A 26 15.12 11.38 -17.14
N LEU A 27 15.74 12.17 -18.01
CA LEU A 27 15.76 11.95 -19.46
C LEU A 27 17.02 11.26 -19.98
N LEU A 28 18.12 11.27 -19.21
CA LEU A 28 19.41 10.75 -19.66
C LEU A 28 19.90 9.53 -18.84
N PRO A 29 19.08 8.48 -18.60
CA PRO A 29 19.45 7.36 -17.72
C PRO A 29 20.64 6.53 -18.22
N ARG A 30 20.95 6.59 -19.52
CA ARG A 30 22.08 5.87 -20.13
C ARG A 30 23.40 6.65 -20.02
N TRP A 31 23.33 7.98 -19.81
CA TRP A 31 24.49 8.87 -19.78
C TRP A 31 24.88 9.16 -18.33
N ARG A 32 25.24 8.08 -17.61
CA ARG A 32 25.45 8.09 -16.15
C ARG A 32 26.53 9.09 -15.71
N GLY A 33 27.60 9.23 -16.49
CA GLY A 33 28.69 10.17 -16.18
C GLY A 33 28.24 11.63 -16.27
N LEU A 34 27.52 11.99 -17.33
CA LEU A 34 27.04 13.37 -17.55
C LEU A 34 26.00 13.78 -16.50
N SER A 35 25.01 12.92 -16.25
CA SER A 35 23.99 13.15 -15.22
C SER A 35 24.62 13.24 -13.82
N ALA A 36 25.54 12.33 -13.47
CA ALA A 36 26.24 12.37 -12.18
C ALA A 36 27.12 13.61 -12.01
N MET A 37 27.79 14.07 -13.06
CA MET A 37 28.60 15.29 -13.00
C MET A 37 27.72 16.53 -12.83
N LEU A 38 26.69 16.70 -13.66
CA LEU A 38 25.84 17.88 -13.64
C LEU A 38 24.97 17.94 -12.39
N ALA A 39 24.19 16.89 -12.13
CA ALA A 39 23.25 16.86 -11.01
C ALA A 39 23.90 16.47 -9.66
N GLY A 40 25.04 15.78 -9.68
CA GLY A 40 25.71 15.33 -8.46
C GLY A 40 26.86 16.21 -7.97
N ALA A 41 27.41 17.09 -8.81
CA ALA A 41 28.56 17.91 -8.45
C ALA A 41 28.41 19.37 -8.90
N VAL A 42 28.33 19.63 -10.20
CA VAL A 42 28.45 20.99 -10.76
C VAL A 42 27.29 21.89 -10.31
N ILE A 43 26.05 21.48 -10.57
CA ILE A 43 24.88 22.32 -10.27
C ILE A 43 24.69 22.48 -8.75
N PRO A 44 24.73 21.42 -7.92
CA PRO A 44 24.68 21.58 -6.47
C PRO A 44 25.80 22.47 -5.91
N ALA A 45 27.03 22.39 -6.44
CA ALA A 45 28.13 23.23 -6.00
C ALA A 45 27.89 24.71 -6.31
N VAL A 46 27.39 25.03 -7.51
CA VAL A 46 27.04 26.42 -7.89
C VAL A 46 25.93 26.97 -7.00
N LEU A 47 24.87 26.19 -6.76
CA LEU A 47 23.78 26.59 -5.86
C LEU A 47 24.27 26.77 -4.42
N SER A 48 25.15 25.88 -3.94
CA SER A 48 25.76 25.96 -2.60
C SER A 48 26.68 27.17 -2.45
N LEU A 49 27.38 27.57 -3.51
CA LEU A 49 28.17 28.80 -3.52
C LEU A 49 27.26 30.03 -3.40
N GLY A 50 26.15 30.04 -4.12
CA GLY A 50 25.11 31.09 -3.99
C GLY A 50 24.55 31.16 -2.56
N TYR A 51 24.22 30.01 -1.97
CA TYR A 51 23.83 29.90 -0.56
C TYR A 51 24.89 30.47 0.39
N PHE A 52 26.15 30.09 0.20
CA PHE A 52 27.26 30.54 1.04
C PHE A 52 27.41 32.06 1.02
N VAL A 53 27.33 32.68 -0.16
CA VAL A 53 27.39 34.15 -0.30
C VAL A 53 26.23 34.82 0.44
N LEU A 54 25.00 34.32 0.28
CA LEU A 54 23.84 34.89 0.96
C LEU A 54 23.95 34.80 2.49
N ILE A 55 24.40 33.66 3.02
CA ILE A 55 24.63 33.52 4.47
C ILE A 55 25.77 34.43 4.93
N ALA A 56 26.91 34.44 4.25
CA ALA A 56 28.06 35.24 4.64
C ALA A 56 27.74 36.75 4.71
N VAL A 57 26.88 37.24 3.82
CA VAL A 57 26.51 38.67 3.76
C VAL A 57 25.34 39.01 4.71
N PHE A 58 24.26 38.22 4.69
CA PHE A 58 23.00 38.61 5.32
C PHE A 58 22.71 37.95 6.69
N TRP A 59 23.55 37.02 7.15
CA TRP A 59 23.32 36.30 8.42
C TRP A 59 23.29 37.22 9.64
N SER A 60 24.14 38.26 9.66
CA SER A 60 24.21 39.19 10.80
C SER A 60 22.93 40.01 11.02
N GLU A 61 22.07 40.10 10.00
CA GLU A 61 20.80 40.83 10.03
C GLU A 61 19.59 39.91 10.34
N ALA A 62 19.83 38.62 10.54
CA ALA A 62 18.80 37.63 10.80
C ALA A 62 18.06 37.90 12.12
N LYS A 63 16.73 37.86 12.08
CA LYS A 63 15.86 37.96 13.27
C LYS A 63 15.15 36.64 13.49
N GLY A 64 15.79 35.72 14.21
CA GLY A 64 15.25 34.40 14.48
C GLY A 64 16.33 33.42 14.94
N ASP A 65 15.91 32.18 15.26
CA ASP A 65 16.79 31.10 15.68
C ASP A 65 16.19 29.73 15.33
N PHE A 66 16.91 28.65 15.66
CA PHE A 66 16.50 27.27 15.40
C PHE A 66 15.87 26.57 16.62
N SER A 67 15.56 27.30 17.70
CA SER A 67 15.06 26.74 18.95
C SER A 67 13.54 26.57 18.99
N SER A 68 12.82 27.27 18.12
CA SER A 68 11.35 27.25 18.03
C SER A 68 10.85 27.42 16.59
N LEU A 69 9.60 27.02 16.34
CA LEU A 69 8.96 27.25 15.03
C LEU A 69 8.83 28.74 14.71
N ASP A 70 8.54 29.57 15.71
CA ASP A 70 8.47 31.03 15.56
C ASP A 70 9.84 31.63 15.23
N GLY A 71 10.91 31.12 15.84
CA GLY A 71 12.29 31.49 15.52
C GLY A 71 12.64 31.20 14.06
N ILE A 72 12.29 30.01 13.57
CA ILE A 72 12.50 29.63 12.16
C ILE A 72 11.69 30.55 11.24
N ALA A 73 10.42 30.81 11.57
CA ALA A 73 9.57 31.74 10.81
C ALA A 73 10.19 33.14 10.72
N GLY A 74 10.81 33.61 11.80
CA GLY A 74 11.56 34.88 11.83
C GLY A 74 12.74 34.91 10.85
N LEU A 75 13.52 33.82 10.76
CA LEU A 75 14.62 33.72 9.79
C LEU A 75 14.10 33.84 8.34
N PHE A 76 12.99 33.16 8.04
CA PHE A 76 12.38 33.16 6.70
C PHE A 76 11.61 34.45 6.35
N ALA A 77 11.39 35.35 7.31
CA ALA A 77 10.84 36.68 7.02
C ALA A 77 11.82 37.57 6.25
N SER A 78 13.13 37.27 6.30
CA SER A 78 14.16 37.95 5.51
C SER A 78 14.24 37.39 4.09
N ARG A 79 14.03 38.23 3.06
CA ARG A 79 14.09 37.80 1.65
C ARG A 79 15.43 37.14 1.25
N PRO A 80 16.61 37.68 1.61
CA PRO A 80 17.88 37.02 1.34
C PRO A 80 18.03 35.64 2.00
N LEU A 81 17.57 35.49 3.25
CA LEU A 81 17.66 34.22 3.99
C LEU A 81 16.62 33.20 3.48
N LEU A 82 15.45 33.66 3.06
CA LEU A 82 14.47 32.85 2.34
C LEU A 82 15.04 32.31 1.03
N LEU A 83 15.71 33.17 0.24
CA LEU A 83 16.40 32.73 -0.98
C LEU A 83 17.54 31.75 -0.65
N ALA A 84 18.32 32.00 0.40
CA ALA A 84 19.35 31.07 0.84
C ALA A 84 18.73 29.69 1.15
N GLY A 85 17.66 29.64 1.95
CA GLY A 85 16.92 28.41 2.22
C GLY A 85 16.41 27.73 0.95
N TRP A 86 15.90 28.50 -0.03
CA TRP A 86 15.48 27.95 -1.32
C TRP A 86 16.64 27.32 -2.11
N LEU A 87 17.78 28.01 -2.23
CA LEU A 87 18.96 27.46 -2.90
C LEU A 87 19.51 26.23 -2.19
N HIS A 88 19.43 26.19 -0.86
CA HIS A 88 19.77 25.01 -0.06
C HIS A 88 18.89 23.82 -0.44
N TYR A 89 17.56 23.98 -0.48
CA TYR A 89 16.64 22.92 -0.91
C TYR A 89 16.96 22.44 -2.33
N LEU A 90 17.11 23.36 -3.28
CA LEU A 90 17.42 23.00 -4.67
C LEU A 90 18.75 22.21 -4.79
N ALA A 91 19.78 22.61 -4.06
CA ALA A 91 21.09 21.96 -4.10
C ALA A 91 21.04 20.55 -3.51
N PHE A 92 20.49 20.41 -2.31
CA PHE A 92 20.48 19.14 -1.59
C PHE A 92 19.47 18.14 -2.17
N ASP A 93 18.30 18.59 -2.63
CA ASP A 93 17.32 17.69 -3.25
C ASP A 93 17.85 17.16 -4.59
N LEU A 94 18.53 18.00 -5.38
CA LEU A 94 19.15 17.54 -6.63
C LEU A 94 20.31 16.57 -6.37
N PHE A 95 21.15 16.86 -5.38
CA PHE A 95 22.22 15.97 -4.94
C PHE A 95 21.66 14.60 -4.48
N LEU A 96 20.60 14.63 -3.67
CA LEU A 96 19.88 13.45 -3.20
C LEU A 96 19.25 12.67 -4.36
N GLY A 97 18.60 13.34 -5.31
CA GLY A 97 18.04 12.72 -6.51
C GLY A 97 19.10 11.99 -7.34
N ASN A 98 20.28 12.60 -7.51
CA ASN A 98 21.42 11.94 -8.15
C ASN A 98 21.91 10.72 -7.35
N TRP A 99 22.05 10.85 -6.03
CA TRP A 99 22.45 9.75 -5.16
C TRP A 99 21.46 8.56 -5.26
N ILE A 100 20.15 8.85 -5.19
CA ILE A 100 19.07 7.87 -5.36
C ILE A 100 19.17 7.16 -6.71
N LEU A 101 19.30 7.90 -7.81
CA LEU A 101 19.36 7.31 -9.14
C LEU A 101 20.59 6.41 -9.31
N ARG A 102 21.76 6.85 -8.85
CA ARG A 102 22.99 6.04 -8.92
C ARG A 102 22.86 4.73 -8.14
N ARG A 103 22.35 4.81 -6.91
CA ARG A 103 22.11 3.64 -6.07
C ARG A 103 21.07 2.69 -6.68
N ALA A 104 20.01 3.22 -7.27
CA ALA A 104 19.03 2.42 -8.00
C ALA A 104 19.65 1.70 -9.22
N GLN A 105 20.56 2.36 -9.94
CA GLN A 105 21.29 1.78 -11.07
C GLN A 105 22.29 0.69 -10.63
N GLU A 106 23.00 0.90 -9.52
CA GLU A 106 23.85 -0.11 -8.88
C GLU A 106 23.02 -1.33 -8.46
N ALA A 107 21.83 -1.09 -7.91
CA ALA A 107 20.85 -2.12 -7.60
C ALA A 107 20.06 -2.60 -8.83
N ALA A 108 20.43 -2.26 -10.06
CA ALA A 108 19.74 -2.66 -11.31
C ALA A 108 18.20 -2.52 -11.27
N ILE A 109 17.69 -1.50 -10.60
CA ILE A 109 16.26 -1.16 -10.58
C ILE A 109 15.92 -0.48 -11.91
N LEU A 110 14.80 -0.85 -12.52
CA LEU A 110 14.38 -0.30 -13.81
C LEU A 110 14.13 1.21 -13.69
N HIS A 111 14.70 2.00 -14.62
CA HIS A 111 14.58 3.46 -14.61
C HIS A 111 13.13 3.97 -14.57
N TRP A 112 12.22 3.28 -15.27
CA TRP A 112 10.80 3.65 -15.27
C TRP A 112 10.15 3.61 -13.88
N LEU A 113 10.61 2.73 -12.99
CA LEU A 113 10.15 2.70 -11.60
C LEU A 113 10.75 3.85 -10.78
N MET A 114 11.89 4.39 -11.21
CA MET A 114 12.55 5.51 -10.57
C MET A 114 11.97 6.86 -10.99
N VAL A 115 11.33 6.98 -12.16
CA VAL A 115 10.69 8.25 -12.59
C VAL A 115 9.73 8.82 -11.53
N PRO A 116 8.74 8.09 -11.00
CA PRO A 116 7.87 8.64 -9.95
C PRO A 116 8.65 8.97 -8.67
N VAL A 117 9.63 8.16 -8.28
CA VAL A 117 10.48 8.41 -7.10
C VAL A 117 11.29 9.70 -7.26
N LEU A 118 11.86 9.94 -8.44
CA LEU A 118 12.61 11.14 -8.76
C LEU A 118 11.71 12.37 -8.81
N LEU A 119 10.49 12.26 -9.36
CA LEU A 119 9.51 13.35 -9.32
C LEU A 119 9.06 13.67 -7.89
N MET A 120 8.87 12.65 -7.05
CA MET A 120 8.59 12.85 -5.62
C MET A 120 9.77 13.48 -4.90
N THR A 121 11.02 13.11 -5.25
CA THR A 121 12.22 13.74 -4.68
C THR A 121 12.35 15.19 -5.13
N PHE A 122 12.00 15.49 -6.39
CA PHE A 122 12.02 16.85 -6.94
C PHE A 122 11.02 17.78 -6.24
N LEU A 123 9.81 17.28 -5.95
CA LEU A 123 8.76 18.08 -5.32
C LEU A 123 8.86 18.08 -3.79
N PHE A 124 9.27 16.95 -3.22
CA PHE A 124 9.25 16.64 -1.80
C PHE A 124 10.43 15.73 -1.43
N GLY A 125 11.66 16.27 -1.45
CA GLY A 125 12.93 15.55 -1.22
C GLY A 125 12.84 14.36 -0.25
N PRO A 126 12.41 14.57 1.00
CA PRO A 126 12.30 13.50 2.00
C PRO A 126 11.33 12.37 1.61
N ILE A 127 10.20 12.68 0.96
CA ILE A 127 9.22 11.69 0.52
C ILE A 127 9.81 10.83 -0.59
N GLY A 128 10.49 11.44 -1.56
CA GLY A 128 11.18 10.72 -2.62
C GLY A 128 12.28 9.79 -2.09
N TYR A 129 13.03 10.23 -1.07
CA TYR A 129 14.00 9.38 -0.37
C TYR A 129 13.35 8.17 0.32
N LEU A 130 12.26 8.38 1.07
CA LEU A 130 11.53 7.28 1.69
C LEU A 130 10.97 6.30 0.66
N ALA A 131 10.41 6.82 -0.44
CA ALA A 131 9.92 6.01 -1.55
C ALA A 131 11.04 5.17 -2.19
N TYR A 132 12.24 5.76 -2.34
CA TYR A 132 13.41 5.03 -2.81
C TYR A 132 13.82 3.92 -1.85
N LEU A 133 13.95 4.21 -0.55
CA LEU A 133 14.32 3.20 0.45
C LEU A 133 13.33 2.04 0.46
N LEU A 134 12.03 2.35 0.35
CA LEU A 134 10.99 1.35 0.28
C LEU A 134 11.13 0.49 -0.98
N LEU A 135 11.28 1.13 -2.14
CA LEU A 135 11.45 0.44 -3.42
C LEU A 135 12.70 -0.45 -3.40
N GLU A 136 13.82 0.07 -2.89
CA GLU A 136 15.07 -0.68 -2.75
C GLU A 136 14.91 -1.87 -1.82
N ALA A 137 14.27 -1.71 -0.65
CA ALA A 137 13.98 -2.80 0.27
C ALA A 137 13.12 -3.88 -0.40
N CYS A 138 12.04 -3.48 -1.08
CA CYS A 138 11.17 -4.37 -1.84
C CYS A 138 11.93 -5.14 -2.91
N PHE A 139 12.79 -4.47 -3.70
CA PHE A 139 13.61 -5.12 -4.71
C PHE A 139 14.65 -6.07 -4.11
N ARG A 140 15.27 -5.71 -2.99
CA ARG A 140 16.24 -6.57 -2.29
C ARG A 140 15.57 -7.81 -1.70
N LEU A 141 14.36 -7.67 -1.14
CA LEU A 141 13.55 -8.79 -0.68
C LEU A 141 13.10 -9.67 -1.85
N ALA A 142 12.79 -9.06 -3.00
CA ALA A 142 12.35 -9.77 -4.20
C ALA A 142 13.46 -10.58 -4.89
N ARG A 143 14.74 -10.21 -4.71
CA ARG A 143 15.86 -10.65 -5.56
C ARG A 143 16.87 -11.62 -4.91
N GLU A 144 16.86 -11.81 -3.58
CA GLU A 144 17.89 -12.62 -2.89
C GLU A 144 17.37 -13.43 -1.68
N ASP A 145 18.14 -14.50 -1.35
CA ASP A 145 18.12 -15.48 -0.24
C ASP A 145 17.89 -14.95 1.20
N ARG A 146 17.42 -13.72 1.37
CA ARG A 146 17.10 -13.14 2.68
C ARG A 146 15.85 -13.78 3.28
N ILE A 147 14.85 -14.05 2.44
CA ILE A 147 13.68 -14.86 2.82
C ILE A 147 14.15 -16.27 3.21
N ALA A 148 15.01 -16.91 2.40
CA ALA A 148 15.62 -18.21 2.72
C ALA A 148 16.41 -18.19 4.05
N ARG A 149 17.16 -17.13 4.35
CA ARG A 149 17.90 -16.97 5.62
C ARG A 149 17.00 -16.69 6.83
N LEU A 150 15.90 -15.94 6.64
CA LEU A 150 14.89 -15.74 7.69
C LEU A 150 14.16 -17.06 7.99
N GLN A 151 13.82 -17.82 6.94
CA GLN A 151 13.25 -19.16 7.07
C GLN A 151 14.21 -20.13 7.77
N ALA A 152 15.51 -20.08 7.47
CA ALA A 152 16.53 -20.90 8.14
C ALA A 152 16.66 -20.63 9.67
N ARG A 153 16.08 -19.54 10.18
CA ARG A 153 16.00 -19.26 11.63
C ARG A 153 14.72 -19.78 12.28
N LEU A 154 13.75 -20.25 11.49
CA LEU A 154 12.52 -20.85 12.01
C LEU A 154 12.81 -22.27 12.54
N PRO A 155 12.02 -22.74 13.52
CA PRO A 155 12.15 -24.10 14.04
C PRO A 155 11.99 -25.15 12.93
N ALA A 156 12.79 -26.22 12.97
CA ALA A 156 12.87 -27.26 11.94
C ALA A 156 11.55 -28.03 11.62
N TRP A 157 10.47 -27.78 12.38
CA TRP A 157 9.13 -28.33 12.15
C TRP A 157 8.23 -27.42 11.31
N LEU A 158 8.62 -26.16 11.07
CA LEU A 158 8.07 -25.35 9.98
C LEU A 158 8.87 -25.71 8.71
N PRO A 159 8.22 -26.15 7.63
CA PRO A 159 8.93 -26.64 6.44
C PRO A 159 9.68 -25.50 5.72
N ASP A 160 10.35 -25.87 4.63
CA ASP A 160 10.84 -25.03 3.51
C ASP A 160 9.72 -24.12 2.94
N LEU A 161 9.25 -23.19 3.76
CA LEU A 161 8.04 -22.42 3.55
C LEU A 161 8.35 -21.24 2.63
N GLU A 162 8.77 -21.52 1.40
CA GLU A 162 9.07 -20.53 0.37
C GLU A 162 7.95 -19.50 0.34
N LEU A 163 8.27 -18.23 0.59
CA LEU A 163 7.33 -17.13 0.39
C LEU A 163 7.53 -16.60 -1.03
N GLU A 164 6.45 -16.34 -1.75
CA GLU A 164 6.56 -15.67 -3.04
C GLU A 164 7.09 -14.25 -2.80
N PRO A 165 8.28 -13.93 -3.35
CA PRO A 165 9.06 -12.80 -2.86
C PRO A 165 8.49 -11.45 -3.32
N ARG A 166 7.71 -11.41 -4.41
CA ARG A 166 7.10 -10.19 -4.95
C ARG A 166 5.85 -9.82 -4.16
N LEU A 167 5.01 -10.80 -3.84
CA LEU A 167 3.85 -10.61 -2.96
C LEU A 167 4.29 -10.22 -1.55
N THR A 168 5.37 -10.84 -1.04
CA THR A 168 5.98 -10.50 0.24
C THR A 168 6.49 -9.06 0.27
N ALA A 169 7.22 -8.64 -0.77
CA ALA A 169 7.69 -7.27 -0.91
C ALA A 169 6.53 -6.27 -0.95
N ALA A 170 5.47 -6.56 -1.73
CA ALA A 170 4.28 -5.71 -1.78
C ALA A 170 3.57 -5.61 -0.42
N ALA A 171 3.51 -6.70 0.35
CA ALA A 171 2.93 -6.66 1.70
C ALA A 171 3.73 -5.78 2.66
N PHE A 172 5.06 -5.92 2.67
CA PHE A 172 5.91 -5.04 3.48
C PHE A 172 5.87 -3.59 3.01
N ALA A 173 5.66 -3.34 1.72
CA ALA A 173 5.40 -2.00 1.21
C ALA A 173 4.16 -1.38 1.84
N MET A 174 3.06 -2.14 1.93
CA MET A 174 1.83 -1.70 2.57
C MET A 174 2.03 -1.43 4.08
N LEU A 175 2.76 -2.30 4.78
CA LEU A 175 3.08 -2.08 6.20
C LEU A 175 3.97 -0.86 6.42
N ALA A 176 4.90 -0.58 5.51
CA ALA A 176 5.72 0.63 5.57
C ALA A 176 4.89 1.89 5.32
N LEU A 177 3.91 1.85 4.41
CA LEU A 177 2.96 2.95 4.17
C LEU A 177 2.00 3.17 5.34
N ALA A 178 1.67 2.12 6.10
CA ALA A 178 0.87 2.25 7.31
C ALA A 178 1.52 3.13 8.38
N VAL A 179 2.85 3.29 8.39
CA VAL A 179 3.57 4.13 9.35
C VAL A 179 3.23 5.62 9.18
N PRO A 180 3.46 6.28 8.02
CA PRO A 180 3.05 7.66 7.83
C PRO A 180 1.52 7.85 7.92
N THR A 181 0.71 6.89 7.49
CA THR A 181 -0.75 6.93 7.67
C THR A 181 -1.15 6.93 9.15
N ALA A 182 -0.47 6.14 9.99
CA ALA A 182 -0.67 6.14 11.43
C ALA A 182 -0.20 7.46 12.07
N PHE A 183 0.89 8.07 11.60
CA PHE A 183 1.26 9.41 12.06
C PHE A 183 0.22 10.46 11.67
N ALA A 184 -0.30 10.41 10.45
CA ALA A 184 -1.36 11.30 9.99
C ALA A 184 -2.63 11.14 10.86
N TRP A 185 -2.99 9.90 11.19
CA TRP A 185 -4.06 9.58 12.14
C TRP A 185 -3.86 10.20 13.53
N LEU A 186 -2.62 10.31 14.01
CA LEU A 186 -2.32 10.87 15.34
C LEU A 186 -2.37 12.40 15.40
N ILE A 187 -2.15 13.09 14.28
CA ILE A 187 -2.00 14.56 14.26
C ILE A 187 -3.14 15.30 13.54
N ASP A 188 -3.85 14.63 12.63
CA ASP A 188 -4.93 15.23 11.85
C ASP A 188 -6.29 14.91 12.49
N ILE A 189 -6.86 15.91 13.16
CA ILE A 189 -8.11 15.80 13.90
C ILE A 189 -9.37 15.82 13.00
N ARG A 190 -9.22 15.94 11.67
CA ARG A 190 -10.36 16.02 10.75
C ARG A 190 -11.14 14.71 10.73
N GLN A 191 -12.46 14.84 10.73
CA GLN A 191 -13.39 13.72 10.58
C GLN A 191 -14.05 13.72 9.21
N PHE A 192 -14.29 12.52 8.68
CA PHE A 192 -15.11 12.27 7.51
C PHE A 192 -16.27 11.35 7.90
N GLN A 193 -17.52 11.83 7.75
CA GLN A 193 -18.73 11.10 8.15
C GLN A 193 -18.74 10.65 9.64
N GLY A 194 -18.22 11.50 10.54
CA GLY A 194 -18.22 11.24 11.98
C GLY A 194 -17.17 10.24 12.46
N VAL A 195 -16.28 9.79 11.57
CA VAL A 195 -15.09 8.99 11.92
C VAL A 195 -13.82 9.70 11.48
N ASP A 196 -12.71 9.35 12.10
CA ASP A 196 -11.40 9.85 11.70
C ASP A 196 -11.10 9.60 10.21
N THR A 197 -10.45 10.57 9.55
CA THR A 197 -10.20 10.53 8.11
C THR A 197 -9.18 9.46 7.69
N TRP A 198 -8.22 9.14 8.54
CA TRP A 198 -7.08 8.25 8.26
C TRP A 198 -7.29 6.80 8.70
N ILE A 199 -8.30 6.54 9.54
CA ILE A 199 -8.60 5.18 10.02
C ILE A 199 -8.93 4.21 8.88
N LYS A 200 -9.56 4.69 7.80
CA LYS A 200 -9.90 3.87 6.63
C LYS A 200 -8.65 3.47 5.85
N PRO A 201 -7.79 4.40 5.38
CA PRO A 201 -6.51 4.06 4.77
C PRO A 201 -5.69 3.04 5.59
N LEU A 202 -5.57 3.26 6.90
CA LEU A 202 -4.77 2.40 7.79
C LEU A 202 -5.29 0.95 7.82
N LYS A 203 -6.62 0.78 7.89
CA LYS A 203 -7.26 -0.55 7.84
C LYS A 203 -7.01 -1.23 6.49
N PHE A 204 -7.07 -0.48 5.39
CA PHE A 204 -6.80 -1.02 4.06
C PHE A 204 -5.34 -1.49 3.94
N GLU A 205 -4.37 -0.66 4.33
CA GLU A 205 -2.94 -1.01 4.27
C GLU A 205 -2.63 -2.29 5.08
N ILE A 206 -3.11 -2.37 6.32
CA ILE A 206 -2.89 -3.54 7.19
C ILE A 206 -3.59 -4.80 6.64
N SER A 207 -4.87 -4.68 6.26
CA SER A 207 -5.65 -5.81 5.76
C SER A 207 -5.09 -6.36 4.45
N VAL A 208 -4.70 -5.46 3.54
CA VAL A 208 -4.07 -5.82 2.28
C VAL A 208 -2.70 -6.46 2.50
N ALA A 209 -1.89 -5.95 3.42
CA ALA A 209 -0.61 -6.57 3.75
C ALA A 209 -0.80 -8.03 4.21
N PHE A 210 -1.79 -8.25 5.08
CA PHE A 210 -2.13 -9.59 5.55
C PHE A 210 -2.63 -10.51 4.43
N TYR A 211 -3.46 -9.97 3.54
CA TYR A 211 -3.93 -10.67 2.34
C TYR A 211 -2.77 -11.08 1.41
N LEU A 212 -1.88 -10.15 1.09
CA LEU A 212 -0.71 -10.39 0.24
C LEU A 212 0.25 -11.41 0.85
N LEU A 213 0.50 -11.36 2.17
CA LEU A 213 1.29 -12.37 2.88
C LEU A 213 0.63 -13.75 2.83
N THR A 214 -0.70 -13.81 2.93
CA THR A 214 -1.43 -15.08 2.81
C THR A 214 -1.24 -15.70 1.43
N LEU A 215 -1.35 -14.90 0.35
CA LEU A 215 -1.09 -15.38 -1.00
C LEU A 215 0.39 -15.73 -1.23
N ALA A 216 1.31 -14.92 -0.69
CA ALA A 216 2.74 -15.18 -0.75
C ALA A 216 3.10 -16.53 -0.13
N LEU A 217 2.42 -16.89 0.96
CA LEU A 217 2.57 -18.16 1.65
C LEU A 217 2.00 -19.35 0.85
N PHE A 218 0.82 -19.17 0.23
CA PHE A 218 0.12 -20.29 -0.40
C PHE A 218 0.57 -20.55 -1.84
N LEU A 219 1.01 -19.54 -2.58
CA LEU A 219 1.35 -19.68 -4.00
C LEU A 219 2.48 -20.70 -4.25
N PRO A 220 3.56 -20.75 -3.45
CA PRO A 220 4.63 -21.75 -3.63
C PRO A 220 4.22 -23.20 -3.32
N LEU A 221 3.09 -23.40 -2.62
CA LEU A 221 2.52 -24.73 -2.39
C LEU A 221 1.85 -25.32 -3.64
N ALA A 222 1.58 -24.48 -4.65
CA ALA A 222 1.11 -24.94 -5.95
C ALA A 222 2.29 -25.39 -6.83
N SER A 223 2.01 -26.27 -7.80
CA SER A 223 3.05 -26.84 -8.65
C SER A 223 3.76 -25.76 -9.50
N GLU A 224 5.04 -25.96 -9.81
CA GLU A 224 5.76 -25.09 -10.74
C GLU A 224 5.07 -25.02 -12.12
N ARG A 225 4.51 -26.15 -12.57
CA ARG A 225 3.69 -26.24 -13.79
C ARG A 225 2.47 -25.32 -13.72
N PHE A 226 1.82 -25.20 -12.56
CA PHE A 226 0.72 -24.26 -12.37
C PHE A 226 1.22 -22.81 -12.34
N ARG A 227 2.28 -22.52 -11.58
CA ARG A 227 2.85 -21.17 -11.43
C ARG A 227 3.29 -20.55 -12.77
N THR A 228 3.68 -21.38 -13.74
CA THR A 228 4.06 -20.94 -15.09
C THR A 228 2.88 -20.70 -16.04
N THR A 229 1.67 -21.16 -15.71
CA THR A 229 0.45 -20.87 -16.49
C THR A 229 0.01 -19.42 -16.35
N TRP A 230 -0.92 -18.98 -17.20
CA TRP A 230 -1.54 -17.65 -17.09
C TRP A 230 -2.19 -17.44 -15.71
N ALA A 231 -2.90 -18.43 -15.19
CA ALA A 231 -3.60 -18.36 -13.91
C ALA A 231 -2.64 -18.27 -12.72
N GLY A 232 -1.52 -19.01 -12.78
CA GLY A 232 -0.44 -18.90 -11.78
C GLY A 232 0.23 -17.52 -11.79
N ARG A 233 0.54 -16.99 -12.98
CA ARG A 233 1.13 -15.65 -13.15
C ARG A 233 0.18 -14.51 -12.76
N TYR A 234 -1.13 -14.75 -12.87
CA TYR A 234 -2.18 -13.78 -12.51
C TYR A 234 -2.14 -13.39 -11.03
N ILE A 235 -1.77 -14.33 -10.15
CA ILE A 235 -1.80 -14.14 -8.69
C ILE A 235 -0.77 -13.10 -8.22
N VAL A 236 0.19 -12.72 -9.07
CA VAL A 236 1.24 -11.76 -8.72
C VAL A 236 0.88 -10.35 -9.18
N TRP A 237 1.10 -10.00 -10.45
CA TRP A 237 0.99 -8.61 -10.90
C TRP A 237 -0.44 -8.09 -11.02
N PRO A 238 -1.41 -8.85 -11.58
CA PRO A 238 -2.83 -8.50 -11.52
C PRO A 238 -3.42 -8.38 -10.12
N VAL A 239 -2.72 -8.85 -9.08
CA VAL A 239 -3.09 -8.61 -7.68
C VAL A 239 -2.39 -7.36 -7.12
N ILE A 240 -1.06 -7.30 -7.26
CA ILE A 240 -0.22 -6.23 -6.69
C ILE A 240 -0.59 -4.86 -7.26
N VAL A 241 -0.73 -4.75 -8.58
CA VAL A 241 -0.91 -3.45 -9.24
C VAL A 241 -2.23 -2.79 -8.84
N PRO A 242 -3.40 -3.45 -8.95
CA PRO A 242 -4.66 -2.82 -8.56
C PRO A 242 -4.71 -2.46 -7.08
N ILE A 243 -4.16 -3.33 -6.22
CA ILE A 243 -4.08 -3.08 -4.77
C ILE A 243 -3.29 -1.79 -4.46
N ILE A 244 -2.12 -1.62 -5.07
CA ILE A 244 -1.30 -0.42 -4.84
C ILE A 244 -2.07 0.83 -5.30
N LEU A 245 -2.65 0.78 -6.50
CA LEU A 245 -3.42 1.91 -7.03
C LEU A 245 -4.63 2.24 -6.16
N GLU A 246 -5.32 1.23 -5.64
CA GLU A 246 -6.48 1.39 -4.78
C GLU A 246 -6.12 2.04 -3.45
N VAL A 247 -5.05 1.57 -2.78
CA VAL A 247 -4.59 2.15 -1.51
C VAL A 247 -4.11 3.60 -1.72
N LEU A 248 -3.34 3.87 -2.77
CA LEU A 248 -2.89 5.23 -3.10
C LEU A 248 -4.07 6.17 -3.34
N TYR A 249 -5.10 5.69 -4.06
CA TYR A 249 -6.32 6.46 -4.27
C TYR A 249 -7.08 6.71 -2.96
N ILE A 250 -7.23 5.70 -2.11
CA ILE A 250 -7.88 5.84 -0.80
C ILE A 250 -7.17 6.87 0.08
N VAL A 251 -5.84 6.80 0.17
CA VAL A 251 -5.00 7.76 0.91
C VAL A 251 -5.16 9.17 0.33
N TRP A 252 -5.13 9.31 -1.00
CA TRP A 252 -5.32 10.60 -1.67
C TRP A 252 -6.69 11.23 -1.36
N ARG A 253 -7.78 10.46 -1.43
CA ARG A 253 -9.12 10.97 -1.08
C ARG A 253 -9.23 11.31 0.41
N ALA A 254 -8.65 10.48 1.28
CA ALA A 254 -8.58 10.77 2.71
C ALA A 254 -7.84 12.08 3.00
N SER A 255 -6.70 12.37 2.35
CA SER A 255 -5.97 13.63 2.56
C SER A 255 -6.83 14.89 2.31
N ARG A 256 -7.87 14.76 1.47
CA ARG A 256 -8.80 15.83 1.09
C ARG A 256 -10.11 15.81 1.89
N GLY A 257 -10.32 14.83 2.77
CA GLY A 257 -11.59 14.65 3.48
C GLY A 257 -12.74 14.28 2.53
N GLU A 258 -12.45 13.47 1.50
CA GLU A 258 -13.41 13.11 0.46
C GLU A 258 -13.67 11.59 0.44
N ALA A 259 -14.85 11.19 -0.07
CA ALA A 259 -15.17 9.79 -0.24
C ALA A 259 -14.30 9.14 -1.34
N SER A 260 -13.76 7.95 -1.07
CA SER A 260 -13.17 7.09 -2.10
C SER A 260 -14.18 6.14 -2.74
N HIS A 261 -15.14 5.65 -1.97
CA HIS A 261 -16.20 4.76 -2.43
C HIS A 261 -17.50 5.52 -2.53
N TYR A 262 -18.37 5.16 -3.49
CA TYR A 262 -19.64 5.84 -3.75
C TYR A 262 -19.47 7.32 -4.13
N ASN A 263 -18.29 7.68 -4.64
CA ASN A 263 -18.01 9.06 -5.05
C ASN A 263 -18.33 9.25 -6.53
N SER A 264 -19.45 9.91 -6.79
CA SER A 264 -19.91 10.30 -8.13
C SER A 264 -19.95 11.82 -8.31
N ASP A 265 -19.20 12.58 -7.51
CA ASP A 265 -19.25 14.05 -7.52
C ASP A 265 -18.72 14.64 -8.84
N SER A 266 -17.88 13.90 -9.56
CA SER A 266 -17.35 14.27 -10.87
C SER A 266 -17.10 13.05 -11.76
N THR A 267 -16.98 13.26 -13.07
CA THR A 267 -16.64 12.20 -14.03
C THR A 267 -15.34 11.48 -13.66
N LEU A 268 -14.33 12.21 -13.19
CA LEU A 268 -13.08 11.63 -12.74
C LEU A 268 -13.27 10.76 -11.48
N SER A 269 -14.01 11.25 -10.48
CA SER A 269 -14.29 10.48 -9.26
C SER A 269 -15.06 9.19 -9.56
N ALA A 270 -16.07 9.27 -10.43
CA ALA A 270 -16.86 8.11 -10.85
C ALA A 270 -16.01 7.09 -11.62
N ALA A 271 -15.12 7.55 -12.51
CA ALA A 271 -14.20 6.68 -13.25
C ALA A 271 -13.20 6.00 -12.31
N LEU A 272 -12.62 6.73 -11.35
CA LEU A 272 -11.71 6.18 -10.36
C LEU A 272 -12.41 5.17 -9.43
N TYR A 273 -13.63 5.47 -8.98
CA TYR A 273 -14.44 4.53 -8.20
C TYR A 273 -14.75 3.25 -9.00
N THR A 274 -15.08 3.37 -10.28
CA THR A 274 -15.29 2.20 -11.17
C THR A 274 -14.00 1.38 -11.32
N LEU A 275 -12.85 2.04 -11.48
CA LEU A 275 -11.56 1.37 -11.60
C LEU A 275 -11.18 0.63 -10.32
N MET A 276 -11.49 1.18 -9.13
CA MET A 276 -11.36 0.44 -7.87
C MET A 276 -12.21 -0.82 -7.89
N GLY A 277 -13.47 -0.75 -8.33
CA GLY A 277 -14.34 -1.92 -8.47
C GLY A 277 -13.75 -3.01 -9.37
N VAL A 278 -13.16 -2.62 -10.51
CA VAL A 278 -12.42 -3.55 -11.39
C VAL A 278 -11.22 -4.15 -10.66
N GLY A 279 -10.43 -3.33 -9.97
CA GLY A 279 -9.29 -3.78 -9.17
C GLY A 279 -9.70 -4.78 -8.08
N ALA A 280 -10.79 -4.49 -7.37
CA ALA A 280 -11.38 -5.35 -6.35
C ALA A 280 -11.74 -6.72 -6.90
N VAL A 281 -12.38 -6.77 -8.08
CA VAL A 281 -12.66 -8.05 -8.75
C VAL A 281 -11.37 -8.78 -9.12
N MET A 282 -10.38 -8.05 -9.66
CA MET A 282 -9.10 -8.64 -10.08
C MET A 282 -8.36 -9.33 -8.94
N PHE A 283 -8.17 -8.67 -7.79
CA PHE A 283 -7.50 -9.36 -6.69
C PHE A 283 -8.40 -10.38 -5.99
N THR A 284 -9.72 -10.21 -5.96
CA THR A 284 -10.63 -11.16 -5.28
C THR A 284 -10.82 -12.48 -6.05
N VAL A 285 -10.60 -12.50 -7.37
CA VAL A 285 -10.63 -13.75 -8.16
C VAL A 285 -9.35 -14.57 -8.02
N ALA A 286 -8.22 -13.94 -7.68
CA ALA A 286 -6.92 -14.61 -7.58
C ALA A 286 -6.89 -15.81 -6.60
N PRO A 287 -7.53 -15.74 -5.41
CA PRO A 287 -7.74 -16.89 -4.54
C PRO A 287 -8.38 -18.09 -5.25
N GLY A 288 -9.34 -17.86 -6.15
CA GLY A 288 -9.97 -18.93 -6.94
C GLY A 288 -9.00 -19.64 -7.88
N PHE A 289 -8.12 -18.89 -8.56
CA PHE A 289 -7.05 -19.49 -9.37
C PHE A 289 -6.08 -20.29 -8.51
N LEU A 290 -5.70 -19.78 -7.34
CA LEU A 290 -4.81 -20.48 -6.43
C LEU A 290 -5.46 -21.75 -5.86
N ALA A 291 -6.76 -21.70 -5.53
CA ALA A 291 -7.53 -22.87 -5.10
C ALA A 291 -7.48 -23.97 -6.17
N TYR A 292 -7.67 -23.61 -7.44
CA TYR A 292 -7.50 -24.55 -8.56
C TYR A 292 -6.07 -25.11 -8.62
N GLY A 293 -5.05 -24.25 -8.48
CA GLY A 293 -3.65 -24.66 -8.44
C GLY A 293 -3.33 -25.69 -7.35
N LEU A 294 -3.85 -25.50 -6.14
CA LEU A 294 -3.66 -26.38 -4.99
C LEU A 294 -4.50 -27.67 -5.05
N ALA A 295 -5.61 -27.66 -5.78
CA ALA A 295 -6.43 -28.85 -6.02
C ALA A 295 -5.79 -29.83 -7.02
N ARG A 296 -4.80 -29.38 -7.81
CA ARG A 296 -4.13 -30.24 -8.79
C ARG A 296 -3.32 -31.35 -8.11
N ARG A 297 -3.24 -32.50 -8.79
CA ARG A 297 -2.48 -33.67 -8.30
C ARG A 297 -0.97 -33.41 -8.18
N ASP A 298 -0.44 -32.49 -8.99
CA ASP A 298 0.98 -32.12 -9.00
C ASP A 298 1.36 -31.02 -8.00
N ALA A 299 0.40 -30.50 -7.21
CA ALA A 299 0.69 -29.57 -6.11
C ALA A 299 1.52 -30.25 -5.01
N THR A 300 2.24 -29.44 -4.22
CA THR A 300 3.16 -29.92 -3.17
C THR A 300 2.47 -30.97 -2.27
N PRO A 301 3.12 -32.13 -2.04
CA PRO A 301 2.57 -33.15 -1.14
C PRO A 301 2.33 -32.59 0.26
N MET A 302 1.12 -32.78 0.79
CA MET A 302 0.74 -32.35 2.13
C MET A 302 -0.48 -33.16 2.62
N PRO A 303 -0.76 -33.17 3.93
CA PRO A 303 -1.94 -33.84 4.47
C PRO A 303 -3.24 -33.36 3.79
N GLU A 304 -4.15 -34.29 3.51
CA GLU A 304 -5.40 -34.01 2.77
C GLU A 304 -6.24 -32.92 3.45
N VAL A 305 -6.33 -32.96 4.79
CA VAL A 305 -7.06 -31.95 5.58
C VAL A 305 -6.49 -30.56 5.36
N LEU A 306 -5.16 -30.42 5.37
CA LEU A 306 -4.50 -29.14 5.14
C LEU A 306 -4.74 -28.66 3.69
N ARG A 307 -4.52 -29.54 2.71
CA ARG A 307 -4.76 -29.21 1.28
C ARG A 307 -6.18 -28.71 1.05
N TRP A 308 -7.17 -29.47 1.51
CA TRP A 308 -8.57 -29.12 1.27
C TRP A 308 -9.03 -27.92 2.10
N SER A 309 -8.39 -27.63 3.24
CA SER A 309 -8.66 -26.39 3.98
C SER A 309 -8.18 -25.14 3.23
N LEU A 310 -7.01 -25.22 2.59
CA LEU A 310 -6.51 -24.15 1.70
C LEU A 310 -7.44 -23.94 0.52
N VAL A 311 -7.79 -25.03 -0.18
CA VAL A 311 -8.69 -24.98 -1.34
C VAL A 311 -10.07 -24.42 -0.95
N ALA A 312 -10.67 -24.90 0.14
CA ALA A 312 -11.97 -24.43 0.60
C ALA A 312 -11.94 -22.97 1.03
N GLY A 313 -10.95 -22.55 1.83
CA GLY A 313 -10.81 -21.15 2.26
C GLY A 313 -10.65 -20.18 1.09
N LEU A 314 -9.79 -20.51 0.13
CA LEU A 314 -9.57 -19.72 -1.07
C LEU A 314 -10.80 -19.67 -2.00
N ALA A 315 -11.49 -20.81 -2.18
CA ALA A 315 -12.70 -20.88 -2.99
C ALA A 315 -13.86 -20.08 -2.37
N LEU A 316 -14.07 -20.22 -1.04
CA LEU A 316 -15.06 -19.44 -0.30
C LEU A 316 -14.75 -17.95 -0.35
N THR A 317 -13.46 -17.57 -0.27
CA THR A 317 -13.03 -16.17 -0.44
C THR A 317 -13.41 -15.62 -1.79
N CYS A 318 -13.11 -16.36 -2.86
CA CYS A 318 -13.47 -15.95 -4.22
C CYS A 318 -14.99 -15.79 -4.36
N ILE A 319 -15.76 -16.80 -3.94
CA ILE A 319 -17.22 -16.83 -4.11
C ILE A 319 -17.90 -15.74 -3.26
N PHE A 320 -17.71 -15.76 -1.94
CA PHE A 320 -18.37 -14.83 -1.04
C PHE A 320 -17.79 -13.42 -1.14
N GLY A 321 -16.48 -13.28 -1.37
CA GLY A 321 -15.84 -11.99 -1.61
C GLY A 321 -16.40 -11.29 -2.84
N LEU A 322 -16.49 -11.98 -3.98
CA LEU A 322 -17.08 -11.42 -5.21
C LEU A 322 -18.57 -11.12 -5.03
N LEU A 323 -19.35 -12.04 -4.47
CA LEU A 323 -20.80 -11.87 -4.27
C LEU A 323 -21.10 -10.67 -3.37
N SER A 324 -20.52 -10.64 -2.18
CA SER A 324 -20.75 -9.55 -1.22
C SER A 324 -20.16 -8.22 -1.68
N GLY A 325 -19.00 -8.25 -2.37
CA GLY A 325 -18.38 -7.06 -2.96
C GLY A 325 -19.23 -6.45 -4.07
N ALA A 326 -19.82 -7.27 -4.95
CA ALA A 326 -20.73 -6.81 -5.99
C ALA A 326 -22.01 -6.18 -5.40
N LEU A 327 -22.55 -6.78 -4.33
CA LEU A 327 -23.72 -6.23 -3.62
C LEU A 327 -23.37 -4.92 -2.90
N LEU A 328 -22.19 -4.83 -2.28
CA LEU A 328 -21.69 -3.59 -1.68
C LEU A 328 -21.53 -2.48 -2.72
N GLY A 329 -20.89 -2.77 -3.86
CA GLY A 329 -20.62 -1.79 -4.91
C GLY A 329 -21.87 -1.31 -5.65
N SER A 330 -22.91 -2.13 -5.71
CA SER A 330 -24.19 -1.78 -6.35
C SER A 330 -25.22 -1.15 -5.40
N SER A 331 -24.92 -1.08 -4.10
CA SER A 331 -25.83 -0.53 -3.11
C SER A 331 -25.91 0.99 -3.21
N ALA A 332 -27.12 1.51 -3.40
CA ALA A 332 -27.40 2.94 -3.50
C ALA A 332 -27.26 3.69 -2.17
N THR A 333 -27.39 2.99 -1.04
CA THR A 333 -27.33 3.55 0.32
C THR A 333 -25.97 3.32 1.00
N GLY A 334 -24.93 3.06 0.21
CA GLY A 334 -23.62 2.69 0.73
C GLY A 334 -23.63 1.26 1.30
N HIS A 335 -22.92 1.02 2.40
CA HIS A 335 -22.84 -0.32 2.99
C HIS A 335 -24.02 -0.67 3.91
N TYR A 336 -24.85 0.31 4.28
CA TYR A 336 -26.04 0.09 5.08
C TYR A 336 -27.25 -0.25 4.21
N VAL A 337 -28.12 -1.10 4.72
CA VAL A 337 -29.39 -1.49 4.09
C VAL A 337 -30.54 -1.22 5.06
N GLY A 338 -31.55 -0.50 4.59
CA GLY A 338 -32.67 -0.01 5.38
C GLY A 338 -32.60 1.50 5.65
N THR A 339 -33.53 2.00 6.46
CA THR A 339 -33.53 3.39 6.91
C THR A 339 -32.45 3.60 7.96
N GLN A 340 -31.42 4.39 7.63
CA GLN A 340 -30.32 4.72 8.54
C GLN A 340 -30.85 5.60 9.68
N PRO A 341 -30.87 5.14 10.95
CA PRO A 341 -31.26 5.99 12.06
C PRO A 341 -30.16 7.03 12.33
N ALA A 342 -30.47 7.97 13.23
CA ALA A 342 -29.49 8.74 14.02
C ALA A 342 -28.33 7.85 14.52
N PRO A 343 -27.19 8.41 14.99
CA PRO A 343 -26.06 7.61 15.49
C PRO A 343 -26.50 6.38 16.25
N HIS A 344 -26.13 5.22 15.73
CA HIS A 344 -26.62 3.93 16.18
C HIS A 344 -25.45 3.11 16.75
N PRO A 345 -25.73 2.15 17.65
CA PRO A 345 -24.70 1.29 18.20
C PRO A 345 -23.97 0.54 17.09
N ALA A 346 -22.64 0.54 17.16
CA ALA A 346 -21.78 -0.14 16.21
C ALA A 346 -20.68 -0.90 16.95
N VAL A 347 -20.20 -1.99 16.34
CA VAL A 347 -19.07 -2.75 16.88
C VAL A 347 -17.85 -1.83 16.97
N PRO A 348 -17.21 -1.66 18.15
CA PRO A 348 -16.01 -0.86 18.29
C PRO A 348 -14.93 -1.29 17.29
N PHE A 349 -14.13 -0.32 16.83
CA PHE A 349 -13.11 -0.48 15.79
C PHE A 349 -13.66 -0.82 14.39
N PHE A 350 -14.54 -1.82 14.23
CA PHE A 350 -15.06 -2.22 12.93
C PHE A 350 -16.11 -1.26 12.38
N GLY A 351 -16.91 -0.64 13.26
CA GLY A 351 -17.99 0.27 12.90
C GLY A 351 -19.19 -0.45 12.26
N TRP A 352 -19.30 -1.77 12.40
CA TRP A 352 -20.44 -2.53 11.87
C TRP A 352 -21.71 -2.23 12.67
N SER A 353 -22.82 -1.98 11.98
CA SER A 353 -24.07 -1.67 12.66
C SER A 353 -24.57 -2.84 13.51
N LEU A 354 -25.01 -2.53 14.73
CA LEU A 354 -25.78 -3.45 15.59
C LEU A 354 -27.29 -3.22 15.49
N ALA A 355 -27.73 -2.17 14.78
CA ALA A 355 -29.14 -1.76 14.71
C ALA A 355 -29.79 -2.01 13.34
N ILE A 356 -29.02 -1.94 12.25
CA ILE A 356 -29.51 -2.09 10.87
C ILE A 356 -28.68 -3.09 10.08
N GLY A 357 -29.13 -3.40 8.86
CA GLY A 357 -28.37 -4.24 7.94
C GLY A 357 -27.05 -3.58 7.52
N ASP A 358 -25.95 -4.33 7.61
CA ASP A 358 -24.62 -3.89 7.21
C ASP A 358 -23.92 -4.98 6.38
N LEU A 359 -23.74 -4.69 5.09
CA LEU A 359 -23.16 -5.63 4.13
C LEU A 359 -21.68 -5.94 4.41
N ARG A 360 -20.98 -5.09 5.18
CA ARG A 360 -19.55 -5.29 5.50
C ARG A 360 -19.31 -6.52 6.35
N VAL A 361 -20.28 -6.94 7.17
CA VAL A 361 -20.14 -8.13 8.02
C VAL A 361 -19.98 -9.38 7.15
N ALA A 362 -20.89 -9.58 6.20
CA ALA A 362 -20.82 -10.70 5.27
C ALA A 362 -19.58 -10.61 4.37
N HIS A 363 -19.22 -9.40 3.94
CA HIS A 363 -18.02 -9.18 3.14
C HIS A 363 -16.73 -9.51 3.89
N PHE A 364 -16.64 -9.14 5.17
CA PHE A 364 -15.52 -9.50 6.04
C PHE A 364 -15.37 -11.03 6.16
N PHE A 365 -16.45 -11.74 6.48
CA PHE A 365 -16.41 -13.20 6.52
C PHE A 365 -16.09 -13.81 5.15
N GLY A 366 -16.63 -13.26 4.06
CA GLY A 366 -16.26 -13.68 2.71
C GLY A 366 -14.76 -13.55 2.48
N LEU A 367 -14.21 -12.36 2.65
CA LEU A 367 -12.80 -12.07 2.41
C LEU A 367 -11.84 -12.79 3.36
N HIS A 368 -12.23 -13.17 4.58
CA HIS A 368 -11.33 -13.82 5.54
C HIS A 368 -11.37 -15.35 5.55
N ALA A 369 -12.16 -15.97 4.67
CA ALA A 369 -12.22 -17.42 4.58
C ALA A 369 -10.84 -18.04 4.24
N LEU A 370 -10.00 -17.34 3.44
CA LEU A 370 -8.65 -17.81 3.08
C LEU A 370 -7.69 -17.85 4.27
N GLN A 371 -7.98 -17.20 5.38
CA GLN A 371 -7.16 -17.31 6.60
C GLN A 371 -7.81 -18.21 7.64
N ILE A 372 -9.12 -18.05 7.86
CA ILE A 372 -9.82 -18.75 8.93
C ILE A 372 -9.92 -20.25 8.65
N ILE A 373 -10.33 -20.66 7.44
CA ILE A 373 -10.50 -22.08 7.12
C ILE A 373 -9.16 -22.83 7.14
N PRO A 374 -8.05 -22.30 6.58
CA PRO A 374 -6.74 -22.93 6.71
C PRO A 374 -6.22 -23.00 8.14
N ALA A 375 -6.45 -21.97 8.96
CA ALA A 375 -6.07 -22.01 10.37
C ALA A 375 -6.80 -23.15 11.11
N ILE A 376 -8.11 -23.33 10.86
CA ILE A 376 -8.86 -24.46 11.42
C ILE A 376 -8.34 -25.79 10.85
N GLY A 377 -8.05 -25.87 9.55
CA GLY A 377 -7.47 -27.05 8.92
C GLY A 377 -6.14 -27.48 9.55
N LEU A 378 -5.28 -26.51 9.88
CA LEU A 378 -4.03 -26.76 10.61
C LEU A 378 -4.32 -27.34 12.01
N LEU A 379 -5.24 -26.74 12.76
CA LEU A 379 -5.64 -27.25 14.08
C LEU A 379 -6.23 -28.66 14.02
N LEU A 380 -7.08 -28.95 13.03
CA LEU A 380 -7.65 -30.28 12.82
C LEU A 380 -6.58 -31.30 12.48
N TRP A 381 -5.63 -30.94 11.62
CA TRP A 381 -4.50 -31.81 11.30
C TRP A 381 -3.62 -32.11 12.53
N LEU A 382 -3.36 -31.11 13.37
CA LEU A 382 -2.59 -31.29 14.61
C LEU A 382 -3.34 -32.14 15.66
N ALA A 383 -4.66 -31.96 15.77
CA ALA A 383 -5.46 -32.63 16.79
C ALA A 383 -5.92 -34.04 16.40
N MET A 384 -6.12 -34.31 15.12
CA MET A 384 -6.78 -35.54 14.65
C MET A 384 -5.80 -36.49 13.97
N ARG A 385 -5.65 -37.68 14.54
CA ARG A 385 -4.80 -38.76 13.98
C ARG A 385 -5.39 -39.45 12.76
N GLN A 386 -6.71 -39.33 12.53
CA GLN A 386 -7.42 -39.98 11.43
C GLN A 386 -7.80 -38.97 10.34
N ALA A 387 -7.19 -39.09 9.16
CA ALA A 387 -7.39 -38.15 8.05
C ALA A 387 -8.86 -38.04 7.61
N ARG A 388 -9.59 -39.16 7.52
CA ARG A 388 -11.00 -39.17 7.11
C ARG A 388 -11.90 -38.39 8.06
N ALA A 389 -11.73 -38.59 9.37
CA ALA A 389 -12.48 -37.85 10.38
C ALA A 389 -12.16 -36.34 10.30
N GLY A 390 -10.87 -35.99 10.11
CA GLY A 390 -10.45 -34.60 9.91
C GLY A 390 -11.10 -33.95 8.68
N LEU A 391 -11.23 -34.68 7.57
CA LEU A 391 -11.90 -34.19 6.36
C LEU A 391 -13.40 -33.98 6.56
N VAL A 392 -14.08 -34.88 7.26
CA VAL A 392 -15.50 -34.72 7.59
C VAL A 392 -15.71 -33.48 8.45
N VAL A 393 -14.91 -33.30 9.51
CA VAL A 393 -15.00 -32.14 10.39
C VAL A 393 -14.68 -30.85 9.62
N LEU A 394 -13.67 -30.85 8.77
CA LEU A 394 -13.35 -29.71 7.90
C LEU A 394 -14.53 -29.35 6.98
N GLY A 395 -15.18 -30.35 6.38
CA GLY A 395 -16.37 -30.14 5.55
C GLY A 395 -17.52 -29.50 6.33
N VAL A 396 -17.80 -30.01 7.54
CA VAL A 396 -18.83 -29.45 8.44
C VAL A 396 -18.51 -28.00 8.82
N VAL A 397 -17.27 -27.72 9.23
CA VAL A 397 -16.84 -26.36 9.60
C VAL A 397 -16.92 -25.41 8.41
N SER A 398 -16.46 -25.83 7.23
CA SER A 398 -16.51 -25.00 6.02
C SER A 398 -17.94 -24.71 5.60
N ALA A 399 -18.84 -25.69 5.72
CA ALA A 399 -20.27 -25.51 5.47
C ALA A 399 -20.92 -24.57 6.51
N ALA A 400 -20.57 -24.71 7.78
CA ALA A 400 -21.04 -23.81 8.85
C ALA A 400 -20.55 -22.37 8.62
N TYR A 401 -19.29 -22.19 8.21
CA TYR A 401 -18.75 -20.88 7.86
C TYR A 401 -19.48 -20.23 6.68
N ALA A 402 -19.72 -21.01 5.62
CA ALA A 402 -20.51 -20.57 4.47
C ALA A 402 -21.96 -20.20 4.87
N ALA A 403 -22.57 -20.99 5.75
CA ALA A 403 -23.91 -20.72 6.28
C ALA A 403 -23.95 -19.43 7.09
N VAL A 404 -23.01 -19.21 8.03
CA VAL A 404 -22.91 -17.97 8.81
C VAL A 404 -22.72 -16.75 7.89
N THR A 405 -21.83 -16.86 6.90
CA THR A 405 -21.59 -15.80 5.91
C THR A 405 -22.87 -15.48 5.12
N THR A 406 -23.61 -16.52 4.71
CA THR A 406 -24.88 -16.36 3.99
C THR A 406 -25.96 -15.75 4.89
N ILE A 407 -26.07 -16.19 6.14
CA ILE A 407 -27.01 -15.64 7.12
C ILE A 407 -26.71 -14.16 7.36
N ALA A 408 -25.43 -13.79 7.51
CA ALA A 408 -24.99 -12.40 7.61
C ALA A 408 -25.44 -11.57 6.40
N LEU A 409 -25.24 -12.11 5.20
CA LEU A 409 -25.63 -11.43 3.96
C LEU A 409 -27.14 -11.26 3.87
N VAL A 410 -27.90 -12.33 4.12
CA VAL A 410 -29.37 -12.32 4.05
C VAL A 410 -29.96 -11.41 5.14
N ALA A 411 -29.40 -11.41 6.34
CA ALA A 411 -29.81 -10.50 7.41
C ALA A 411 -29.60 -9.03 6.97
N ALA A 412 -28.41 -8.71 6.46
CA ALA A 412 -28.10 -7.38 5.94
C ALA A 412 -29.07 -6.97 4.82
N LEU A 413 -29.30 -7.82 3.83
CA LEU A 413 -30.25 -7.55 2.73
C LEU A 413 -31.70 -7.38 3.19
N ARG A 414 -32.06 -7.94 4.35
CA ARG A 414 -33.37 -7.76 5.01
C ARG A 414 -33.39 -6.57 5.97
N ALA A 415 -32.39 -5.70 5.93
CA ALA A 415 -32.21 -4.56 6.82
C ALA A 415 -32.15 -4.94 8.32
N ARG A 416 -31.64 -6.13 8.64
CA ARG A 416 -31.50 -6.63 10.02
C ARG A 416 -30.04 -6.75 10.43
N PRO A 417 -29.69 -6.41 11.68
CA PRO A 417 -28.35 -6.69 12.21
C PRO A 417 -28.17 -8.21 12.41
N LEU A 418 -26.96 -8.72 12.17
CA LEU A 418 -26.65 -10.14 12.37
C LEU A 418 -26.75 -10.55 13.85
N LEU A 419 -26.28 -9.69 14.75
CA LEU A 419 -26.19 -10.00 16.18
C LEU A 419 -27.50 -9.75 16.93
N GLY A 420 -28.53 -9.18 16.28
CA GLY A 420 -29.84 -8.97 16.90
C GLY A 420 -29.84 -8.10 18.17
N LEU A 421 -28.77 -7.34 18.42
CA LEU A 421 -28.62 -6.44 19.58
C LEU A 421 -29.23 -5.07 19.29
N GLY A 422 -30.44 -5.04 18.74
CA GLY A 422 -31.17 -3.84 18.33
C GLY A 422 -32.48 -3.70 19.09
#